data_AF-A0A2E9QVS4-F1
#
_entry.id   AF-A0A2E9QVS4-F1
#
_cell.length_a   1.000
_cell.length_b   1.000
_cell.length_c   1.000
_cell.angle_alpha   90.00
_cell.angle_beta   90.00
_cell.angle_gamma   90.00
#
_symmetry.space_group_name_H-M   'P 1'
#
loop_
_entity.id
_entity.type
_entity.pdbx_description
1 polymer ?
#
loop_
_entity_poly.entity_id
_entity_poly.type
_entity_poly.pdbx_seq_one_letter_code
_entity_poly.pdbx_strand_id
1 'polypeptide(L)'
;MEKFRAILLKVLLYGSFLMGTFLLFLYWTFPYTRIFDRVISPIQKRARLKIQVKDLRPHYLTGVSIKGLNIQKQVKKGTAEVQINRIVANLSILPLFLLRQEIQARVEAAQGSLDLTASHRSRIVDVDLKIKDINLGALGPPNSAFRHRSKSDPPRPLLAMIFSPVYGRVNGSVKLKVPLPGAKVATKKTSKKKTRRRRRYRRRGRGLDITKVSGRIKLRINGFSVGPGYFATQQLGEVPVPLVQLGRFVIDIRIDKGRVTIMQCFSKGGAGELFVKGFVVLRRAIPYSYFQGEFRFRVSESFKNGLNTPVLSMLKGLINSMGPGKSGFHLYKGRIPFRGRPRLRRVY
;
A
#
# COMPACT_ATOMS: atom_id res chain seq x y z
N MET A 1 16.29 -54.35 -31.40
CA MET A 1 15.57 -53.11 -31.03
C MET A 1 14.82 -53.22 -29.69
N GLU A 2 14.09 -54.30 -29.42
CA GLU A 2 13.29 -54.45 -28.18
C GLU A 2 14.11 -54.48 -26.89
N LYS A 3 15.22 -55.24 -26.85
CA LYS A 3 16.13 -55.30 -25.69
C LYS A 3 16.66 -53.91 -25.30
N PHE A 4 16.98 -53.06 -26.28
CA PHE A 4 17.45 -51.69 -26.04
C PHE A 4 16.35 -50.81 -25.42
N ARG A 5 15.10 -50.91 -25.90
CA ARG A 5 13.96 -50.19 -25.32
C ARG A 5 13.71 -50.59 -23.86
N ALA A 6 13.81 -51.88 -23.54
CA ALA A 6 13.61 -52.38 -22.19
C ALA A 6 14.70 -51.87 -21.22
N ILE A 7 15.96 -51.83 -21.65
CA ILE A 7 17.06 -51.28 -20.84
C ILE A 7 16.86 -49.77 -20.65
N LEU A 8 16.54 -49.03 -21.72
CA LEU A 8 16.30 -47.59 -21.65
C LEU A 8 15.16 -47.25 -20.69
N LEU A 9 14.06 -48.02 -20.73
CA LEU A 9 12.92 -47.83 -19.84
C LEU A 9 13.28 -48.09 -18.37
N LYS A 10 14.09 -49.11 -18.09
CA LYS A 10 14.62 -49.38 -16.73
C LYS A 10 15.49 -48.24 -16.24
N VAL A 11 16.44 -47.77 -17.05
CA VAL A 11 17.32 -46.64 -16.70
C VAL A 11 16.51 -45.37 -16.44
N LEU A 12 15.51 -45.08 -17.27
CA LEU A 12 14.62 -43.94 -17.10
C LEU A 12 13.79 -44.08 -15.80
N LEU A 13 13.27 -45.27 -15.50
CA LEU A 13 12.53 -45.55 -14.28
C LEU A 13 13.41 -45.36 -13.04
N TYR A 14 14.58 -46.01 -12.97
CA TYR A 14 15.52 -45.86 -11.85
C TYR A 14 16.00 -44.41 -11.69
N GLY A 15 16.32 -43.73 -12.80
CA GLY A 15 16.72 -42.31 -12.78
C GLY A 15 15.61 -41.40 -12.27
N SER A 16 14.36 -41.62 -12.71
CA SER A 16 13.20 -40.85 -12.25
C SER A 16 12.87 -41.13 -10.77
N PHE A 17 13.00 -42.39 -10.32
CA PHE A 17 12.80 -42.78 -8.93
C PHE A 17 13.86 -42.16 -8.01
N LEU A 18 15.13 -42.23 -8.42
CA LEU A 18 16.24 -41.59 -7.70
C LEU A 18 16.04 -40.08 -7.61
N MET A 19 15.69 -39.42 -8.73
CA MET A 19 15.42 -37.98 -8.76
C MET A 19 14.21 -37.62 -7.87
N GLY A 20 13.12 -38.38 -7.93
CA GLY A 20 11.94 -38.16 -7.10
C GLY A 20 12.25 -38.28 -5.60
N THR A 21 12.99 -39.32 -5.22
CA THR A 21 13.42 -39.56 -3.84
C THR A 21 14.38 -38.48 -3.36
N PHE A 22 15.36 -38.11 -4.18
CA PHE A 22 16.28 -37.01 -3.90
C PHE A 22 15.53 -35.69 -3.67
N LEU A 23 14.58 -35.34 -4.54
CA LEU A 23 13.78 -34.12 -4.40
C LEU A 23 12.90 -34.15 -3.15
N LEU A 24 12.36 -35.32 -2.79
CA LEU A 24 11.56 -35.51 -1.57
C LEU A 24 12.42 -35.31 -0.31
N PHE A 25 13.61 -35.90 -0.24
CA PHE A 25 14.54 -35.68 0.88
C PHE A 25 15.07 -34.26 0.93
N LEU A 26 15.40 -33.68 -0.23
CA LEU A 26 15.83 -32.29 -0.32
C LEU A 26 14.73 -31.36 0.21
N TYR A 27 13.47 -31.61 -0.13
CA TYR A 27 12.31 -30.85 0.36
C TYR A 27 12.13 -30.98 1.87
N TRP A 28 12.18 -32.21 2.39
CA TRP A 28 11.95 -32.47 3.81
C TRP A 28 13.09 -31.93 4.69
N THR A 29 14.33 -32.06 4.25
CA THR A 29 15.52 -31.63 5.02
C THR A 29 15.87 -30.16 4.81
N PHE A 30 15.12 -29.43 3.96
CA PHE A 30 15.44 -28.05 3.63
C PHE A 30 15.31 -27.12 4.86
N PRO A 31 16.35 -26.36 5.24
CA PRO A 31 16.34 -25.52 6.44
C PRO A 31 15.60 -24.18 6.19
N TYR A 32 14.27 -24.24 6.07
CA TYR A 32 13.42 -23.08 5.78
C TYR A 32 13.61 -21.92 6.78
N THR A 33 13.86 -22.22 8.05
CA THR A 33 14.09 -21.24 9.12
C THR A 33 15.34 -20.39 8.87
N ARG A 34 16.45 -21.00 8.42
CA ARG A 34 17.71 -20.28 8.18
C ARG A 34 17.61 -19.29 7.03
N ILE A 35 16.88 -19.64 5.98
CA ILE A 35 16.65 -18.76 4.84
C ILE A 35 15.77 -17.59 5.25
N PHE A 36 14.72 -17.87 6.01
CA PHE A 36 13.83 -16.85 6.57
C PHE A 36 14.60 -15.82 7.40
N ASP A 37 15.43 -16.26 8.35
CA ASP A 37 16.25 -15.38 9.20
C ASP A 37 17.21 -14.52 8.38
N ARG A 38 17.82 -15.10 7.35
CA ARG A 38 18.76 -14.40 6.45
C ARG A 38 18.08 -13.31 5.63
N VAL A 39 16.82 -13.53 5.21
CA VAL A 39 16.02 -12.55 4.46
C VAL A 39 15.50 -11.44 5.38
N ILE A 40 15.09 -11.78 6.60
CA ILE A 40 14.40 -10.86 7.51
C ILE A 40 15.34 -9.99 8.32
N SER A 41 16.49 -10.49 8.74
CA SER A 41 17.45 -9.72 9.53
C SER A 41 17.84 -8.38 8.88
N PRO A 42 18.15 -8.31 7.56
CA PRO A 42 18.38 -7.04 6.88
C PRO A 42 17.16 -6.11 6.86
N ILE A 43 15.95 -6.67 6.75
CA ILE A 43 14.70 -5.90 6.70
C ILE A 43 14.40 -5.32 8.08
N GLN A 44 14.50 -6.10 9.14
CA GLN A 44 14.33 -5.66 10.53
C GLN A 44 15.30 -4.53 10.87
N LYS A 45 16.59 -4.71 10.56
CA LYS A 45 17.63 -3.70 10.82
C LYS A 45 17.37 -2.39 10.05
N ARG A 46 17.04 -2.47 8.76
CA ARG A 46 16.80 -1.29 7.91
C ARG A 46 15.51 -0.56 8.27
N ALA A 47 14.45 -1.30 8.59
CA ALA A 47 13.13 -0.74 8.85
C ALA A 47 12.88 -0.42 10.33
N ARG A 48 13.79 -0.82 11.24
CA ARG A 48 13.62 -0.77 12.70
C ARG A 48 12.32 -1.44 13.14
N LEU A 49 12.08 -2.64 12.60
CA LEU A 49 10.92 -3.48 12.87
C LEU A 49 11.36 -4.72 13.65
N LYS A 50 10.62 -5.07 14.70
CA LYS A 50 10.68 -6.40 15.31
C LYS A 50 9.62 -7.26 14.62
N ILE A 51 10.03 -8.36 14.01
CA ILE A 51 9.12 -9.30 13.35
C ILE A 51 9.20 -10.61 14.13
N GLN A 52 8.09 -11.03 14.70
CA GLN A 52 7.96 -12.32 15.39
C GLN A 52 7.07 -13.23 14.56
N VAL A 53 7.49 -14.49 14.42
CA VAL A 53 6.75 -15.52 13.70
C VAL A 53 6.41 -16.64 14.65
N LYS A 54 5.12 -16.97 14.71
CA LYS A 54 4.65 -18.09 15.54
C LYS A 54 4.95 -19.43 14.91
N ASP A 55 4.71 -19.58 13.61
CA ASP A 55 4.86 -20.87 12.91
C ASP A 55 5.27 -20.64 11.45
N LEU A 56 6.27 -21.39 11.00
CA LEU A 56 6.83 -21.35 9.65
C LEU A 56 6.77 -22.76 9.07
N ARG A 57 5.91 -22.98 8.08
CA ARG A 57 5.75 -24.27 7.42
C ARG A 57 6.04 -24.18 5.93
N PRO A 58 6.60 -25.22 5.32
CA PRO A 58 6.62 -25.32 3.87
C PRO A 58 5.18 -25.41 3.33
N HIS A 59 4.95 -24.89 2.13
CA HIS A 59 3.65 -24.90 1.47
C HIS A 59 3.81 -25.35 0.01
N TYR A 60 3.35 -26.57 -0.30
CA TYR A 60 3.67 -27.24 -1.57
C TYR A 60 5.19 -27.28 -1.84
N LEU A 61 5.62 -27.58 -3.07
CA LEU A 61 7.03 -27.82 -3.42
C LEU A 61 7.96 -26.60 -3.21
N THR A 62 7.48 -25.37 -3.40
CA THR A 62 8.33 -24.15 -3.41
C THR A 62 7.79 -23.00 -2.58
N GLY A 63 6.69 -23.20 -1.85
CA GLY A 63 6.05 -22.16 -1.06
C GLY A 63 6.44 -22.20 0.41
N VAL A 64 6.20 -21.08 1.08
CA VAL A 64 6.37 -20.92 2.52
C VAL A 64 5.09 -20.30 3.08
N SER A 65 4.51 -20.95 4.09
CA SER A 65 3.37 -20.47 4.86
C SER A 65 3.84 -20.00 6.23
N ILE A 66 3.70 -18.71 6.49
CA ILE A 66 3.96 -18.08 7.77
C ILE A 66 2.60 -17.87 8.46
N LYS A 67 2.44 -18.36 9.68
CA LYS A 67 1.24 -18.13 10.51
C LYS A 67 1.58 -17.29 11.74
N GLY A 68 0.67 -16.40 12.13
CA GLY A 68 0.81 -15.55 13.30
C GLY A 68 2.02 -14.62 13.20
N LEU A 69 2.10 -13.84 12.12
CA LEU A 69 3.16 -12.84 11.96
C LEU A 69 2.80 -11.60 12.77
N ASN A 70 3.64 -11.26 13.74
CA ASN A 70 3.50 -10.04 14.52
C ASN A 70 4.60 -9.03 14.13
N ILE A 71 4.19 -7.87 13.62
CA ILE A 71 5.10 -6.79 13.24
C ILE A 71 4.98 -5.66 14.26
N GLN A 72 6.05 -5.43 15.00
CA GLN A 72 6.16 -4.33 15.94
C GLN A 72 7.13 -3.28 15.43
N LYS A 73 6.67 -2.04 15.34
CA LYS A 73 7.51 -0.88 15.03
C LYS A 73 7.65 0.00 16.26
N GLN A 74 8.89 0.27 16.66
CA GLN A 74 9.16 1.29 17.67
C GLN A 74 8.96 2.67 17.06
N VAL A 75 8.06 3.45 17.63
CA VAL A 75 7.82 4.86 17.28
C VAL A 75 8.25 5.71 18.48
N LYS A 76 8.56 7.00 18.27
CA LYS A 76 9.07 7.90 19.33
C LYS A 76 8.20 7.95 20.59
N LYS A 77 6.92 7.60 20.51
CA LYS A 77 5.95 7.57 21.62
C LYS A 77 5.14 6.26 21.57
N GLY A 78 5.80 5.13 21.76
CA GLY A 78 5.16 3.81 21.88
C GLY A 78 5.44 2.83 20.74
N THR A 79 4.85 1.65 20.84
CA THR A 79 4.98 0.56 19.86
C THR A 79 3.71 0.47 19.01
N ALA A 80 3.87 0.46 17.70
CA ALA A 80 2.80 0.11 16.78
C ALA A 80 2.88 -1.39 16.49
N GLU A 81 1.84 -2.13 16.83
CA GLU A 81 1.73 -3.56 16.57
C GLU A 81 0.72 -3.82 15.46
N VAL A 82 1.10 -4.65 14.48
CA VAL A 82 0.23 -5.11 13.40
C VAL A 82 0.30 -6.63 13.37
N GLN A 83 -0.85 -7.27 13.57
CA GLN A 83 -1.00 -8.72 13.53
C GLN A 83 -1.48 -9.16 12.15
N ILE A 84 -0.77 -10.10 11.55
CA ILE A 84 -1.11 -10.71 10.27
C ILE A 84 -1.33 -12.20 10.52
N ASN A 85 -2.52 -12.68 10.19
CA ASN A 85 -2.94 -14.04 10.53
C ASN A 85 -2.13 -15.08 9.76
N ARG A 86 -2.02 -14.89 8.45
CA ARG A 86 -1.33 -15.84 7.57
C ARG A 86 -0.74 -15.15 6.35
N ILE A 87 0.48 -15.55 5.98
CA ILE A 87 1.12 -15.17 4.72
C ILE A 87 1.55 -16.46 4.04
N VAL A 88 1.13 -16.65 2.80
CA VAL A 88 1.57 -17.76 1.94
C VAL A 88 2.32 -17.14 0.78
N ALA A 89 3.61 -17.44 0.64
CA ALA A 89 4.42 -16.97 -0.48
C ALA A 89 4.93 -18.16 -1.29
N ASN A 90 4.62 -18.19 -2.58
CA ASN A 90 4.94 -19.27 -3.50
C ASN A 90 5.80 -18.75 -4.65
N LEU A 91 6.88 -19.47 -4.95
CA LEU A 91 7.66 -19.25 -6.17
C LEU A 91 7.12 -20.15 -7.28
N SER A 92 6.70 -19.57 -8.39
CA SER A 92 6.16 -20.35 -9.51
C SER A 92 7.30 -21.11 -10.22
N ILE A 93 7.22 -22.45 -10.23
CA ILE A 93 8.25 -23.33 -10.80
C ILE A 93 8.25 -23.26 -12.33
N LEU A 94 7.07 -23.30 -12.96
CA LEU A 94 6.94 -23.34 -14.42
C LEU A 94 7.58 -22.12 -15.11
N PRO A 95 7.35 -20.86 -14.67
CA PRO A 95 8.07 -19.71 -15.21
C PRO A 95 9.58 -19.79 -15.02
N LEU A 96 10.06 -20.41 -13.93
CA LEU A 96 11.48 -20.53 -13.63
C LEU A 96 12.22 -21.32 -14.72
N PHE A 97 11.60 -22.40 -15.21
CA PHE A 97 12.11 -23.18 -16.36
C PHE A 97 12.22 -22.34 -17.64
N LEU A 98 11.36 -21.32 -17.79
CA LEU A 98 11.41 -20.36 -18.89
C LEU A 98 12.28 -19.12 -18.58
N LEU A 99 13.14 -19.19 -17.56
CA LEU A 99 13.98 -18.08 -17.07
C LEU A 99 13.18 -16.83 -16.65
N ARG A 100 11.92 -17.01 -16.22
CA ARG A 100 11.05 -15.96 -15.69
C ARG A 100 10.83 -16.18 -14.19
N GLN A 101 11.00 -15.15 -13.40
CA GLN A 101 10.77 -15.23 -11.96
C GLN A 101 9.41 -14.64 -11.63
N GLU A 102 8.52 -15.45 -11.07
CA GLU A 102 7.19 -15.02 -10.63
C GLU A 102 6.96 -15.45 -9.18
N ILE A 103 6.66 -14.46 -8.34
CA ILE A 103 6.40 -14.63 -6.91
C ILE A 103 4.93 -14.32 -6.68
N GLN A 104 4.20 -15.28 -6.13
CA GLN A 104 2.81 -15.09 -5.71
C GLN A 104 2.78 -15.08 -4.19
N ALA A 105 2.15 -14.08 -3.58
CA ALA A 105 2.00 -14.01 -2.13
C ALA A 105 0.55 -13.70 -1.77
N ARG A 106 -0.08 -14.56 -0.96
CA ARG A 106 -1.39 -14.33 -0.38
C ARG A 106 -1.24 -13.96 1.08
N VAL A 107 -1.83 -12.84 1.48
CA VAL A 107 -1.84 -12.35 2.86
C VAL A 107 -3.28 -12.34 3.35
N GLU A 108 -3.56 -13.07 4.41
CA GLU A 108 -4.85 -13.06 5.10
C GLU A 108 -4.70 -12.18 6.34
N ALA A 109 -5.42 -11.06 6.36
CA ALA A 109 -5.39 -10.10 7.44
C ALA A 109 -6.74 -9.39 7.56
N ALA A 110 -7.14 -9.03 8.77
CA ALA A 110 -8.31 -8.21 9.02
C ALA A 110 -9.59 -8.71 8.31
N GLN A 111 -9.88 -10.02 8.44
CA GLN A 111 -11.03 -10.71 7.82
C GLN A 111 -11.08 -10.69 6.29
N GLY A 112 -10.02 -10.21 5.62
CA GLY A 112 -9.90 -10.17 4.17
C GLY A 112 -8.64 -10.85 3.65
N SER A 113 -8.46 -10.82 2.34
CA SER A 113 -7.29 -11.37 1.67
C SER A 113 -6.66 -10.37 0.70
N LEU A 114 -5.34 -10.42 0.60
CA LEU A 114 -4.52 -9.66 -0.32
C LEU A 114 -3.71 -10.65 -1.16
N ASP A 115 -4.00 -10.73 -2.46
CA ASP A 115 -3.26 -11.55 -3.41
C ASP A 115 -2.27 -10.64 -4.15
N LEU A 116 -0.97 -10.86 -3.96
CA LEU A 116 0.13 -10.18 -4.63
C LEU A 116 0.77 -11.13 -5.65
N THR A 117 1.00 -10.65 -6.86
CA THR A 117 1.76 -11.34 -7.90
C THR A 117 2.83 -10.37 -8.39
N ALA A 118 4.09 -10.74 -8.22
CA ALA A 118 5.23 -9.98 -8.68
C ALA A 118 6.00 -10.80 -9.71
N SER A 119 5.96 -10.38 -10.97
CA SER A 119 6.72 -11.02 -12.06
C SER A 119 7.87 -10.11 -12.48
N HIS A 120 9.08 -10.67 -12.50
CA HIS A 120 10.28 -9.99 -12.96
C HIS A 120 10.57 -10.36 -14.42
N ARG A 121 10.45 -9.38 -15.31
CA ARG A 121 10.74 -9.54 -16.75
C ARG A 121 11.86 -8.59 -17.15
N SER A 122 13.05 -9.16 -17.31
CA SER A 122 14.29 -8.48 -17.73
C SER A 122 14.73 -7.34 -16.80
N ARG A 123 14.03 -6.19 -16.85
CA ARG A 123 14.32 -4.99 -16.06
C ARG A 123 13.06 -4.27 -15.58
N ILE A 124 11.90 -4.90 -15.71
CA ILE A 124 10.62 -4.40 -15.24
C ILE A 124 10.10 -5.43 -14.25
N VAL A 125 9.64 -4.96 -13.10
CA VAL A 125 8.88 -5.75 -12.14
C VAL A 125 7.43 -5.36 -12.33
N ASP A 126 6.63 -6.28 -12.86
CA ASP A 126 5.19 -6.13 -12.91
C ASP A 126 4.62 -6.63 -11.58
N VAL A 127 3.86 -5.78 -10.89
CA VAL A 127 3.23 -6.03 -9.59
C VAL A 127 1.72 -5.94 -9.77
N ASP A 128 1.02 -7.04 -9.62
CA ASP A 128 -0.44 -7.11 -9.55
C ASP A 128 -0.84 -7.42 -8.10
N LEU A 129 -1.69 -6.60 -7.51
CA LEU A 129 -2.15 -6.71 -6.14
C LEU A 129 -3.67 -6.67 -6.17
N LYS A 130 -4.33 -7.72 -5.70
CA LYS A 130 -5.78 -7.77 -5.55
C LYS A 130 -6.12 -7.76 -4.07
N ILE A 131 -7.04 -6.88 -3.69
CA ILE A 131 -7.51 -6.69 -2.32
C ILE A 131 -8.96 -7.14 -2.28
N LYS A 132 -9.29 -8.05 -1.36
CA LYS A 132 -10.64 -8.59 -1.16
C LYS A 132 -11.04 -8.44 0.30
N ASP A 133 -12.12 -7.70 0.53
CA ASP A 133 -12.85 -7.54 1.78
C ASP A 133 -12.00 -7.29 3.04
N ILE A 134 -10.93 -6.50 2.90
CA ILE A 134 -10.09 -6.14 4.05
C ILE A 134 -10.86 -5.16 4.95
N ASN A 135 -11.08 -5.53 6.22
CA ASN A 135 -11.74 -4.69 7.20
C ASN A 135 -10.76 -3.66 7.80
N LEU A 136 -10.91 -2.38 7.46
CA LEU A 136 -10.06 -1.31 7.97
C LEU A 136 -10.12 -1.18 9.49
N GLY A 137 -11.27 -1.48 10.09
CA GLY A 137 -11.44 -1.42 11.54
C GLY A 137 -10.56 -2.43 12.29
N ALA A 138 -10.22 -3.56 11.65
CA ALA A 138 -9.33 -4.57 12.22
C ALA A 138 -7.83 -4.29 11.95
N LEU A 139 -7.50 -3.33 11.08
CA LEU A 139 -6.13 -2.87 10.86
C LEU A 139 -5.71 -1.72 11.80
N GLY A 140 -6.69 -1.10 12.47
CA GLY A 140 -6.44 -0.11 13.51
C GLY A 140 -5.75 -0.73 14.73
N PRO A 141 -5.19 0.10 15.63
CA PRO A 141 -4.73 -0.40 16.93
C PRO A 141 -5.88 -1.18 17.59
N PRO A 142 -5.60 -2.32 18.24
CA PRO A 142 -6.64 -3.15 18.84
C PRO A 142 -7.54 -2.29 19.74
N ASN A 143 -8.86 -2.50 19.67
CA ASN A 143 -9.87 -1.71 20.38
C ASN A 143 -9.62 -1.57 21.90
N SER A 144 -8.77 -2.42 22.48
CA SER A 144 -8.28 -2.29 23.86
C SER A 144 -7.57 -0.96 24.15
N ALA A 145 -7.00 -0.29 23.15
CA ALA A 145 -6.36 1.02 23.32
C ALA A 145 -7.35 2.19 23.51
N PHE A 146 -8.65 1.96 23.31
CA PHE A 146 -9.69 2.99 23.37
C PHE A 146 -10.73 2.79 24.49
N ARG A 147 -10.67 1.70 25.26
CA ARG A 147 -11.50 1.57 26.48
C ARG A 147 -11.06 2.60 27.52
N HIS A 148 -12.02 3.08 28.31
CA HIS A 148 -11.88 4.14 29.32
C HIS A 148 -10.56 4.02 30.08
N ARG A 149 -9.75 5.07 29.92
CA ARG A 149 -8.41 5.13 30.45
C ARG A 149 -8.47 5.58 31.89
N SER A 150 -7.86 4.81 32.80
CA SER A 150 -7.50 5.32 34.11
C SER A 150 -6.39 6.35 33.93
N LYS A 151 -6.32 7.38 34.79
CA LYS A 151 -5.33 8.48 34.69
C LYS A 151 -3.87 8.00 34.66
N SER A 152 -3.60 6.75 35.03
CA SER A 152 -2.28 6.13 35.15
C SER A 152 -1.77 5.37 33.91
N ASP A 153 -2.55 5.23 32.83
CA ASP A 153 -2.13 4.36 31.72
C ASP A 153 -1.03 4.99 30.81
N PRO A 154 -0.13 4.18 30.22
CA PRO A 154 0.99 4.64 29.39
C PRO A 154 0.54 5.21 28.03
N PRO A 155 1.23 6.23 27.50
CA PRO A 155 0.81 7.06 26.36
C PRO A 155 0.40 6.26 25.11
N ARG A 156 -0.71 6.68 24.47
CA ARG A 156 -1.26 6.04 23.26
C ARG A 156 -0.22 5.98 22.12
N PRO A 157 -0.19 4.90 21.31
CA PRO A 157 0.70 4.80 20.16
C PRO A 157 0.37 5.88 19.10
N LEU A 158 1.42 6.50 18.54
CA LEU A 158 1.34 7.62 17.59
C LEU A 158 0.42 7.41 16.37
N LEU A 159 0.20 6.17 15.92
CA LEU A 159 -0.71 5.93 14.79
C LEU A 159 -2.17 6.25 15.15
N ALA A 160 -2.57 6.06 16.42
CA ALA A 160 -3.87 6.50 16.92
C ALA A 160 -3.99 8.03 17.02
N MET A 161 -2.86 8.76 17.05
CA MET A 161 -2.84 10.22 17.19
C MET A 161 -2.92 10.97 15.85
N ILE A 162 -2.44 10.38 14.75
CA ILE A 162 -2.36 11.07 13.45
C ILE A 162 -3.63 10.86 12.63
N PHE A 163 -4.29 9.71 12.77
CA PHE A 163 -5.49 9.38 12.01
C PHE A 163 -6.57 8.88 12.95
N SER A 164 -7.74 9.54 12.93
CA SER A 164 -8.95 8.99 13.52
C SER A 164 -9.19 7.57 13.01
N PRO A 165 -9.78 6.68 13.83
CA PRO A 165 -10.02 5.31 13.41
C PRO A 165 -10.86 5.31 12.13
N VAL A 166 -10.42 4.52 11.17
CA VAL A 166 -11.03 4.40 9.86
C VAL A 166 -11.69 3.03 9.78
N TYR A 167 -12.96 3.01 9.41
CA TYR A 167 -13.73 1.79 9.24
C TYR A 167 -14.17 1.64 7.79
N GLY A 168 -14.54 0.41 7.44
CA GLY A 168 -15.02 0.06 6.11
C GLY A 168 -14.31 -1.17 5.56
N ARG A 169 -14.87 -1.74 4.49
CA ARG A 169 -14.30 -2.89 3.78
C ARG A 169 -13.66 -2.44 2.48
N VAL A 170 -12.38 -2.72 2.30
CA VAL A 170 -11.63 -2.38 1.10
C VAL A 170 -11.62 -3.54 0.12
N ASN A 171 -11.95 -3.21 -1.13
CA ASN A 171 -11.88 -4.06 -2.29
C ASN A 171 -11.13 -3.33 -3.40
N GLY A 172 -10.29 -4.01 -4.17
CA GLY A 172 -9.59 -3.33 -5.24
C GLY A 172 -8.52 -4.13 -5.95
N SER A 173 -7.86 -3.46 -6.89
CA SER A 173 -6.72 -4.00 -7.63
C SER A 173 -5.69 -2.91 -7.91
N VAL A 174 -4.42 -3.22 -7.78
CA VAL A 174 -3.29 -2.35 -8.10
C VAL A 174 -2.39 -3.09 -9.07
N LYS A 175 -2.27 -2.58 -10.29
CA LYS A 175 -1.37 -3.09 -11.32
C LYS A 175 -0.28 -2.05 -11.55
N LEU A 176 0.96 -2.34 -11.21
CA LEU A 176 2.10 -1.44 -11.34
C LEU A 176 3.21 -2.10 -12.16
N LYS A 177 3.82 -1.34 -13.06
CA LYS A 177 5.03 -1.70 -13.77
C LYS A 177 6.17 -0.83 -13.25
N VAL A 178 7.11 -1.46 -12.57
CA VAL A 178 8.19 -0.79 -11.85
C VAL A 178 9.52 -1.09 -12.54
N PRO A 179 10.16 -0.11 -13.19
CA PRO A 179 11.45 -0.33 -13.83
C PRO A 179 12.57 -0.38 -12.80
N LEU A 180 13.45 -1.37 -12.96
CA LEU A 180 14.61 -1.56 -12.10
C LEU A 180 15.74 -0.56 -12.45
N PRO A 181 16.48 -0.07 -11.44
CA PRO A 181 17.63 0.81 -11.66
C PRO A 181 18.71 0.08 -12.47
N GLY A 182 19.23 0.73 -13.52
CA GLY A 182 20.20 0.12 -14.44
C GLY A 182 19.61 -0.29 -15.79
N ALA A 183 18.29 -0.21 -15.95
CA ALA A 183 17.67 -0.22 -17.26
C ALA A 183 18.10 1.00 -18.07
N LYS A 184 19.11 0.81 -18.94
CA LYS A 184 19.25 1.67 -20.12
C LYS A 184 17.98 1.46 -20.94
N VAL A 185 16.97 2.29 -20.70
CA VAL A 185 15.91 2.51 -21.69
C VAL A 185 16.67 2.85 -22.96
N ALA A 186 16.37 2.17 -24.06
CA ALA A 186 16.94 2.47 -25.37
C ALA A 186 16.43 3.84 -25.83
N THR A 187 16.83 4.90 -25.13
CA THR A 187 16.69 6.27 -25.60
C THR A 187 17.63 6.39 -26.79
N LYS A 188 17.03 6.61 -27.98
CA LYS A 188 17.70 6.81 -29.26
C LYS A 188 18.99 7.60 -29.06
N LYS A 189 20.09 7.07 -29.60
CA LYS A 189 21.46 7.59 -29.50
C LYS A 189 21.53 9.03 -30.02
N THR A 190 21.26 10.01 -29.17
CA THR A 190 21.52 11.42 -29.49
C THR A 190 22.83 11.87 -28.84
N SER A 191 23.78 12.18 -29.72
CA SER A 191 25.01 12.97 -29.57
C SER A 191 26.01 12.59 -28.47
N LYS A 192 27.16 12.09 -28.95
CA LYS A 192 28.35 11.62 -28.21
C LYS A 192 29.18 12.73 -27.52
N LYS A 193 28.73 13.99 -27.51
CA LYS A 193 29.56 15.14 -27.11
C LYS A 193 28.97 15.86 -25.89
N LYS A 194 29.06 15.29 -24.68
CA LYS A 194 28.97 16.09 -23.43
C LYS A 194 29.52 15.37 -22.17
N THR A 195 30.75 15.79 -21.84
CA THR A 195 31.28 16.15 -20.51
C THR A 195 31.48 15.08 -19.42
N ARG A 196 32.77 14.87 -19.11
CA ARG A 196 33.34 14.15 -17.95
C ARG A 196 32.77 14.57 -16.58
N ARG A 197 32.13 15.75 -16.45
CA ARG A 197 31.54 16.26 -15.19
C ARG A 197 30.32 15.48 -14.66
N ARG A 198 29.65 14.63 -15.47
CA ARG A 198 28.48 13.84 -15.01
C ARG A 198 28.83 12.56 -14.21
N ARG A 199 30.11 12.19 -14.08
CA ARG A 199 30.50 10.96 -13.36
C ARG A 199 30.27 11.02 -11.83
N ARG A 200 30.37 12.20 -11.18
CA ARG A 200 30.19 12.31 -9.72
C ARG A 200 28.74 12.17 -9.25
N TYR A 201 27.75 12.55 -10.06
CA TYR A 201 26.32 12.37 -9.70
C TYR A 201 25.81 10.93 -9.86
N ARG A 202 26.55 10.04 -10.53
CA ARG A 202 26.12 8.64 -10.75
C ARG A 202 26.31 7.72 -9.54
N ARG A 203 27.07 8.11 -8.52
CA ARG A 203 27.30 7.28 -7.33
C ARG A 203 26.29 7.49 -6.21
N ARG A 204 25.55 8.60 -6.19
CA ARG A 204 24.50 8.85 -5.19
C ARG A 204 23.14 8.33 -5.69
N GLY A 205 22.84 7.09 -5.31
CA GLY A 205 21.49 6.53 -5.31
C GLY A 205 21.06 5.87 -6.61
N ARG A 206 21.28 4.55 -6.73
CA ARG A 206 20.45 3.65 -7.57
C ARG A 206 19.05 3.50 -6.94
N GLY A 207 18.40 4.62 -6.65
CA GLY A 207 17.03 4.63 -6.16
C GLY A 207 16.07 4.26 -7.28
N LEU A 208 14.89 3.78 -6.90
CA LEU A 208 13.78 3.56 -7.81
C LEU A 208 13.47 4.87 -8.56
N ASP A 209 13.43 4.84 -9.89
CA ASP A 209 13.05 6.00 -10.68
C ASP A 209 11.51 6.08 -10.73
N ILE A 210 10.93 6.72 -9.71
CA ILE A 210 9.47 6.88 -9.55
C ILE A 210 8.85 7.51 -10.81
N THR A 211 9.60 8.30 -11.58
CA THR A 211 9.12 8.94 -12.80
C THR A 211 8.86 7.97 -13.95
N LYS A 212 9.30 6.71 -13.85
CA LYS A 212 9.08 5.69 -14.88
C LYS A 212 8.10 4.62 -14.46
N VAL A 213 7.56 4.69 -13.25
CA VAL A 213 6.50 3.81 -12.80
C VAL A 213 5.25 4.09 -13.64
N SER A 214 4.57 3.03 -14.07
CA SER A 214 3.28 3.12 -14.74
C SER A 214 2.32 2.10 -14.15
N GLY A 215 1.02 2.31 -14.28
CA GLY A 215 0.05 1.39 -13.69
C GLY A 215 -1.33 1.98 -13.46
N ARG A 216 -2.19 1.20 -12.80
CA ARG A 216 -3.54 1.60 -12.40
C ARG A 216 -3.85 1.08 -11.01
N ILE A 217 -4.45 1.93 -10.19
CA ILE A 217 -4.93 1.63 -8.85
C ILE A 217 -6.44 1.82 -8.89
N LYS A 218 -7.19 0.77 -8.61
CA LYS A 218 -8.64 0.82 -8.40
C LYS A 218 -8.94 0.36 -7.00
N LEU A 219 -9.51 1.23 -6.18
CA LEU A 219 -9.90 0.92 -4.81
C LEU A 219 -11.37 1.30 -4.62
N ARG A 220 -12.10 0.47 -3.91
CA ARG A 220 -13.48 0.65 -3.49
C ARG A 220 -13.53 0.35 -2.01
N ILE A 221 -14.05 1.29 -1.23
CA ILE A 221 -14.26 1.13 0.20
C ILE A 221 -15.75 1.24 0.44
N ASN A 222 -16.34 0.17 0.97
CA ASN A 222 -17.75 0.13 1.33
C ASN A 222 -17.89 0.39 2.83
N GLY A 223 -18.86 1.20 3.22
CA GLY A 223 -19.06 1.57 4.63
C GLY A 223 -17.90 2.37 5.20
N PHE A 224 -17.28 3.23 4.39
CA PHE A 224 -16.21 4.11 4.80
C PHE A 224 -16.72 5.09 5.86
N SER A 225 -16.15 5.02 7.05
CA SER A 225 -16.41 5.97 8.12
C SER A 225 -15.14 6.31 8.89
N VAL A 226 -15.12 7.49 9.48
CA VAL A 226 -13.98 8.02 10.22
C VAL A 226 -14.46 8.47 11.60
N GLY A 227 -13.77 8.07 12.66
CA GLY A 227 -14.17 8.36 14.04
C GLY A 227 -15.07 7.29 14.66
N PRO A 228 -15.54 7.45 15.91
CA PRO A 228 -15.20 8.56 16.81
C PRO A 228 -13.73 8.52 17.23
N GLY A 229 -13.11 9.67 17.49
CA GLY A 229 -11.71 9.73 17.89
C GLY A 229 -11.28 11.11 18.35
N TYR A 230 -9.98 11.30 18.57
CA TYR A 230 -9.40 12.60 18.92
C TYR A 230 -8.29 12.94 17.94
N PHE A 231 -8.29 14.17 17.42
CA PHE A 231 -7.13 14.72 16.71
C PHE A 231 -6.29 15.53 17.68
N ALA A 232 -5.06 15.11 17.90
CA ALA A 232 -4.09 15.92 18.63
C ALA A 232 -3.57 17.03 17.70
N THR A 233 -3.87 18.27 18.03
CA THR A 233 -3.30 19.46 17.37
C THR A 233 -2.39 20.19 18.34
N GLN A 234 -1.26 20.71 17.85
CA GLN A 234 -0.31 21.44 18.70
C GLN A 234 -0.92 22.71 19.31
N GLN A 235 -1.97 23.27 18.70
CA GLN A 235 -2.58 24.53 19.10
C GLN A 235 -3.85 24.36 19.94
N LEU A 236 -4.68 23.35 19.65
CA LEU A 236 -6.01 23.19 20.29
C LEU A 236 -6.09 21.95 21.19
N GLY A 237 -4.98 21.24 21.41
CA GLY A 237 -4.97 20.01 22.19
C GLY A 237 -5.70 18.85 21.48
N GLU A 238 -6.36 17.99 22.25
CA GLU A 238 -7.14 16.86 21.74
C GLU A 238 -8.55 17.30 21.33
N VAL A 239 -8.78 17.42 20.02
CA VAL A 239 -10.09 17.79 19.48
C VAL A 239 -10.91 16.52 19.23
N PRO A 240 -12.11 16.37 19.83
CA PRO A 240 -12.97 15.23 19.57
C PRO A 240 -13.53 15.28 18.15
N VAL A 241 -13.52 14.12 17.50
CA VAL A 241 -13.99 13.90 16.13
C VAL A 241 -15.20 12.98 16.22
N PRO A 242 -16.39 13.45 15.80
CA PRO A 242 -17.56 12.58 15.76
C PRO A 242 -17.39 11.50 14.70
N LEU A 243 -18.18 10.42 14.79
CA LEU A 243 -18.26 9.42 13.74
C LEU A 243 -18.84 10.06 12.47
N VAL A 244 -18.02 10.16 11.43
CA VAL A 244 -18.41 10.68 10.11
C VAL A 244 -18.59 9.52 9.15
N GLN A 245 -19.84 9.28 8.72
CA GLN A 245 -20.17 8.23 7.75
C GLN A 245 -20.07 8.78 6.32
N LEU A 246 -18.97 8.42 5.64
CA LEU A 246 -18.68 8.82 4.26
C LEU A 246 -19.18 7.81 3.21
N GLY A 247 -19.70 6.66 3.66
CA GLY A 247 -20.46 5.70 2.87
C GLY A 247 -19.59 4.94 1.86
N ARG A 248 -19.90 5.05 0.57
CA ARG A 248 -19.14 4.38 -0.49
C ARG A 248 -18.06 5.30 -1.03
N PHE A 249 -16.82 4.86 -0.98
CA PHE A 249 -15.66 5.58 -1.49
C PHE A 249 -14.99 4.81 -2.64
N VAL A 250 -14.76 5.48 -3.76
CA VAL A 250 -14.17 4.86 -4.97
C VAL A 250 -13.02 5.73 -5.45
N ILE A 251 -11.85 5.11 -5.63
CA ILE A 251 -10.66 5.73 -6.21
C ILE A 251 -10.24 4.93 -7.45
N ASP A 252 -10.08 5.62 -8.57
CA ASP A 252 -9.42 5.13 -9.79
C ASP A 252 -8.29 6.10 -10.15
N ILE A 253 -7.06 5.62 -10.03
CA ILE A 253 -5.84 6.36 -10.30
C ILE A 253 -5.08 5.65 -11.42
N ARG A 254 -4.64 6.43 -12.41
CA ARG A 254 -3.77 5.97 -13.48
C ARG A 254 -2.40 6.63 -13.32
N ILE A 255 -1.33 5.84 -13.33
CA ILE A 255 0.04 6.31 -13.22
C ILE A 255 0.72 6.12 -14.57
N ASP A 256 1.21 7.18 -15.18
CA ASP A 256 1.92 7.15 -16.46
C ASP A 256 3.13 8.07 -16.39
N LYS A 257 4.34 7.51 -16.52
CA LYS A 257 5.59 8.27 -16.68
C LYS A 257 5.76 9.42 -15.66
N GLY A 258 5.51 9.13 -14.38
CA GLY A 258 5.66 10.11 -13.30
C GLY A 258 4.50 11.09 -13.17
N ARG A 259 3.41 10.89 -13.92
CA ARG A 259 2.14 11.60 -13.72
C ARG A 259 1.11 10.64 -13.15
N VAL A 260 0.46 11.03 -12.06
CA VAL A 260 -0.58 10.27 -11.38
C VAL A 260 -1.90 10.98 -11.66
N THR A 261 -2.68 10.48 -12.60
CA THR A 261 -3.99 11.04 -12.96
C THR A 261 -5.07 10.39 -12.11
N ILE A 262 -5.81 11.19 -11.35
CA ILE A 262 -6.98 10.76 -10.60
C ILE A 262 -8.16 10.81 -11.56
N MET A 263 -8.54 9.64 -12.10
CA MET A 263 -9.64 9.52 -13.07
C MET A 263 -10.98 9.75 -12.39
N GLN A 264 -11.14 9.15 -11.21
CA GLN A 264 -12.33 9.27 -10.38
C GLN A 264 -11.93 9.07 -8.93
N CYS A 265 -12.18 10.06 -8.07
CA CYS A 265 -12.16 9.89 -6.63
C CYS A 265 -13.49 10.43 -6.12
N PHE A 266 -14.33 9.56 -5.58
CA PHE A 266 -15.69 9.90 -5.19
C PHE A 266 -16.05 9.25 -3.85
N SER A 267 -16.72 10.00 -2.98
CA SER A 267 -17.37 9.50 -1.77
C SER A 267 -18.83 9.90 -1.77
N LYS A 268 -19.73 8.97 -1.44
CA LYS A 268 -21.15 9.24 -1.16
C LYS A 268 -21.54 8.61 0.15
N GLY A 269 -21.91 9.42 1.13
CA GLY A 269 -22.38 8.95 2.43
C GLY A 269 -23.42 9.86 3.05
N GLY A 270 -23.94 9.45 4.20
CA GLY A 270 -24.90 10.23 4.96
C GLY A 270 -24.36 11.60 5.38
N ALA A 271 -23.05 11.72 5.60
CA ALA A 271 -22.42 12.99 5.97
C ALA A 271 -22.27 13.96 4.79
N GLY A 272 -22.20 13.47 3.55
CA GLY A 272 -22.01 14.29 2.37
C GLY A 272 -21.41 13.55 1.18
N GLU A 273 -21.12 14.33 0.14
CA GLU A 273 -20.51 13.88 -1.10
C GLU A 273 -19.18 14.58 -1.34
N LEU A 274 -18.18 13.84 -1.80
CA LEU A 274 -16.86 14.36 -2.14
C LEU A 274 -16.47 13.85 -3.52
N PHE A 275 -16.07 14.74 -4.42
CA PHE A 275 -15.51 14.40 -5.72
C PHE A 275 -14.15 15.10 -5.87
N VAL A 276 -13.14 14.34 -6.28
CA VAL A 276 -11.82 14.87 -6.59
C VAL A 276 -11.41 14.38 -7.98
N LYS A 277 -11.04 15.33 -8.84
CA LYS A 277 -10.53 15.07 -10.18
C LYS A 277 -9.25 15.86 -10.37
N GLY A 278 -8.21 15.27 -10.94
CA GLY A 278 -6.97 15.99 -11.14
C GLY A 278 -5.79 15.09 -11.44
N PHE A 279 -4.60 15.61 -11.28
CA PHE A 279 -3.37 14.84 -11.42
C PHE A 279 -2.30 15.34 -10.44
N VAL A 280 -1.44 14.43 -10.01
CA VAL A 280 -0.19 14.72 -9.30
C VAL A 280 0.96 14.58 -10.28
N VAL A 281 1.82 15.59 -10.37
CA VAL A 281 3.08 15.51 -11.10
C VAL A 281 4.17 15.09 -10.12
N LEU A 282 4.66 13.86 -10.25
CA LEU A 282 5.73 13.33 -9.43
C LEU A 282 7.06 13.87 -9.93
N ARG A 283 7.74 14.61 -9.06
CA ARG A 283 9.14 15.00 -9.28
C ARG A 283 10.07 13.92 -8.76
N ARG A 284 11.36 14.03 -9.10
CA ARG A 284 12.40 13.10 -8.64
C ARG A 284 12.45 12.97 -7.11
N ALA A 285 12.14 14.05 -6.40
CA ALA A 285 11.92 14.02 -4.96
C ALA A 285 10.46 14.40 -4.66
N ILE A 286 9.80 13.55 -3.86
CA ILE A 286 8.38 13.65 -3.51
C ILE A 286 7.99 15.05 -2.99
N PRO A 287 8.77 15.74 -2.13
CA PRO A 287 8.39 17.05 -1.60
C PRO A 287 8.20 18.15 -2.67
N TYR A 288 8.79 18.01 -3.85
CA TYR A 288 8.62 18.97 -4.96
C TYR A 288 7.51 18.59 -5.93
N SER A 289 6.81 17.48 -5.66
CA SER A 289 5.62 17.10 -6.41
C SER A 289 4.49 18.07 -6.09
N TYR A 290 3.51 18.17 -6.98
CA TYR A 290 2.33 18.99 -6.75
C TYR A 290 1.10 18.30 -7.30
N PHE A 291 0.00 18.51 -6.61
CA PHE A 291 -1.34 18.17 -7.08
C PHE A 291 -1.92 19.36 -7.84
N GLN A 292 -2.60 19.09 -8.95
CA GLN A 292 -3.42 20.05 -9.67
C GLN A 292 -4.76 19.41 -9.98
N GLY A 293 -5.84 20.03 -9.54
CA GLY A 293 -7.16 19.43 -9.73
C GLY A 293 -8.31 20.28 -9.24
N GLU A 294 -9.47 19.66 -9.32
CA GLU A 294 -10.76 20.14 -8.87
C GLU A 294 -11.23 19.30 -7.68
N PHE A 295 -11.66 19.99 -6.62
CA PHE A 295 -12.34 19.40 -5.48
C PHE A 295 -13.78 19.91 -5.50
N ARG A 296 -14.75 18.99 -5.47
CA ARG A 296 -16.16 19.31 -5.27
C ARG A 296 -16.62 18.60 -4.02
N PHE A 297 -17.28 19.29 -3.13
CA PHE A 297 -17.90 18.63 -1.99
C PHE A 297 -19.25 19.24 -1.69
N ARG A 298 -20.14 18.42 -1.13
CA ARG A 298 -21.45 18.81 -0.65
C ARG A 298 -21.63 18.20 0.74
N VAL A 299 -21.93 19.04 1.71
CA VAL A 299 -22.16 18.61 3.08
C VAL A 299 -23.65 18.43 3.29
N SER A 300 -24.07 17.30 3.86
CA SER A 300 -25.47 17.04 4.19
C SER A 300 -25.96 17.97 5.31
N GLU A 301 -27.27 18.21 5.36
CA GLU A 301 -27.89 18.99 6.43
C GLU A 301 -27.83 18.27 7.76
N SER A 302 -28.02 16.94 7.76
CA SER A 302 -27.88 16.10 8.96
C SER A 302 -26.48 16.24 9.58
N PHE A 303 -25.43 16.26 8.76
CA PHE A 303 -24.09 16.53 9.26
C PHE A 303 -23.99 17.93 9.84
N LYS A 304 -24.44 18.98 9.14
CA LYS A 304 -24.41 20.38 9.62
C LYS A 304 -25.12 20.57 10.96
N ASN A 305 -26.18 19.81 11.21
CA ASN A 305 -26.96 19.88 12.45
C ASN A 305 -26.30 19.09 13.61
N GLY A 306 -25.51 18.06 13.29
CA GLY A 306 -24.70 17.33 14.27
C GLY A 306 -23.42 18.06 14.73
N LEU A 307 -23.08 19.19 14.10
CA LEU A 307 -21.85 19.97 14.34
C LEU A 307 -21.95 20.95 15.53
N ASN A 308 -22.45 20.50 16.69
CA ASN A 308 -22.66 21.39 17.85
C ASN A 308 -21.41 21.65 18.70
N THR A 309 -20.24 21.13 18.33
CA THR A 309 -19.00 21.41 19.09
C THR A 309 -18.31 22.70 18.63
N PRO A 310 -17.59 23.41 19.51
CA PRO A 310 -16.93 24.69 19.19
C PRO A 310 -15.98 24.62 17.98
N VAL A 311 -15.28 23.49 17.78
CA VAL A 311 -14.40 23.33 16.61
C VAL A 311 -15.21 23.15 15.32
N LEU A 312 -16.36 22.52 15.42
CA LEU A 312 -17.22 22.26 14.28
C LEU A 312 -18.00 23.52 13.86
N SER A 313 -18.25 24.47 14.78
CA SER A 313 -18.79 25.78 14.42
C SER A 313 -17.81 26.61 13.59
N MET A 314 -16.49 26.52 13.84
CA MET A 314 -15.46 27.13 12.98
C MET A 314 -15.48 26.51 11.57
N LEU A 315 -15.59 25.18 11.48
CA LEU A 315 -15.76 24.48 10.20
C LEU A 315 -17.04 24.90 9.49
N LYS A 316 -18.15 25.06 10.23
CA LYS A 316 -19.43 25.55 9.70
C LYS A 316 -19.29 26.99 9.17
N GLY A 317 -18.59 27.87 9.88
CA GLY A 317 -18.29 29.23 9.42
C GLY A 317 -17.43 29.25 8.15
N LEU A 318 -16.42 28.39 8.08
CA LEU A 318 -15.62 28.19 6.86
C LEU A 318 -16.49 27.69 5.70
N ILE A 319 -17.32 26.66 5.91
CA ILE A 319 -18.20 26.11 4.87
C ILE A 319 -19.24 27.15 4.40
N ASN A 320 -19.80 27.92 5.33
CA ASN A 320 -20.81 28.93 5.03
C ASN A 320 -20.22 30.13 4.29
N SER A 321 -19.06 30.64 4.72
CA SER A 321 -18.34 31.71 4.00
C SER A 321 -17.90 31.27 2.60
N MET A 322 -17.71 29.97 2.42
CA MET A 322 -17.40 29.35 1.14
C MET A 322 -18.57 29.29 0.14
N GLY A 323 -19.80 29.68 0.52
CA GLY A 323 -21.01 29.86 -0.31
C GLY A 323 -21.30 28.75 -1.36
N PRO A 324 -22.44 28.03 -1.28
CA PRO A 324 -22.71 26.95 -2.23
C PRO A 324 -22.79 27.47 -3.67
N GLY A 325 -22.23 26.72 -4.63
CA GLY A 325 -22.52 26.96 -6.05
C GLY A 325 -23.98 26.63 -6.38
N LYS A 326 -24.43 26.95 -7.60
CA LYS A 326 -25.83 26.73 -8.05
C LYS A 326 -26.36 25.31 -7.82
N SER A 327 -25.48 24.30 -7.81
CA SER A 327 -25.83 22.88 -7.60
C SER A 327 -25.74 22.42 -6.14
N GLY A 328 -25.50 23.32 -5.18
CA GLY A 328 -25.23 22.99 -3.79
C GLY A 328 -23.83 22.42 -3.52
N PHE A 329 -22.99 22.30 -4.57
CA PHE A 329 -21.59 21.90 -4.43
C PHE A 329 -20.68 23.11 -4.23
N HIS A 330 -19.68 22.96 -3.38
CA HIS A 330 -18.55 23.87 -3.31
C HIS A 330 -17.45 23.38 -4.24
N LEU A 331 -17.04 24.20 -5.21
CA LEU A 331 -16.03 23.87 -6.23
C LEU A 331 -14.73 24.65 -5.99
N TYR A 332 -13.63 23.91 -5.87
CA TYR A 332 -12.28 24.47 -5.77
C TYR A 332 -11.41 23.96 -6.90
N LYS A 333 -10.72 24.86 -7.58
CA LYS A 333 -9.65 24.50 -8.51
C LYS A 333 -8.35 25.05 -7.99
N GLY A 334 -7.30 24.25 -8.00
CA GLY A 334 -6.04 24.74 -7.46
C GLY A 334 -4.85 23.86 -7.70
N ARG A 335 -3.70 24.43 -7.35
CA ARG A 335 -2.40 23.77 -7.36
C ARG A 335 -1.88 23.72 -5.93
N ILE A 336 -1.75 22.50 -5.41
CA ILE A 336 -1.30 22.22 -4.05
C ILE A 336 0.10 21.59 -4.15
N PRO A 337 1.18 22.35 -3.91
CA PRO A 337 2.51 21.77 -3.83
C PRO A 337 2.63 20.93 -2.55
N PHE A 338 3.39 19.83 -2.58
CA PHE A 338 3.62 19.00 -1.38
C PHE A 338 4.49 19.73 -0.35
N ARG A 339 5.27 20.72 -0.79
CA ARG A 339 6.03 21.65 0.05
C ARG A 339 5.81 23.07 -0.45
N GLY A 340 5.45 23.98 0.46
CA GLY A 340 5.17 25.38 0.16
C GLY A 340 3.70 25.76 0.38
N ARG A 341 3.35 27.02 0.14
CA ARG A 341 1.98 27.53 0.32
C ARG A 341 1.07 27.07 -0.83
N PRO A 342 -0.13 26.54 -0.54
CA PRO A 342 -1.10 26.18 -1.57
C PRO A 342 -1.61 27.41 -2.32
N ARG A 343 -1.89 27.27 -3.62
CA ARG A 343 -2.56 28.29 -4.44
C ARG A 343 -3.91 27.76 -4.88
N LEU A 344 -4.97 28.17 -4.17
CA LEU A 344 -6.35 27.78 -4.45
C LEU A 344 -7.08 28.97 -5.10
N ARG A 345 -7.86 28.69 -6.15
CA ARG A 345 -8.75 29.66 -6.78
C ARG A 345 -10.17 29.12 -6.68
N ARG A 346 -11.05 29.92 -6.08
CA ARG A 346 -12.49 29.63 -6.10
C ARG A 346 -13.01 29.85 -7.52
N VAL A 347 -13.89 28.95 -7.97
CA VAL A 347 -14.58 29.08 -9.26
C VAL A 347 -16.05 29.21 -8.93
N TYR A 348 -16.63 30.36 -9.28
CA TYR A 348 -18.04 30.68 -9.07
C TYR A 348 -18.92 30.00 -10.10
#